data_AF-A0A259MV19-F1
#
_entry.id   AF-A0A259MV19-F1
#
_cell.length_a   1.000
_cell.length_b   1.000
_cell.length_c   1.000
_cell.angle_alpha   90.00
_cell.angle_beta   90.00
_cell.angle_gamma   90.00
#
_symmetry.space_group_name_H-M   'P 1'
#
loop_
_entity.id
_entity.type
_entity.pdbx_description
1 polymer ?
#
loop_
_entity_poly.entity_id
_entity_poly.type
_entity_poly.pdbx_seq_one_letter_code
_entity_poly.pdbx_strand_id
1 'polypeptide(L)'
;MTTARRPISVAGTWERVCSGVGYHLDNMGRWLIVRAPAIGAAYAAILAPGAPRLGPRPGWRFAEEYYDKRQWLACRRGALWEAAREKDLAVPLTVRWHGGTMVDVTLGNDNSLCLYVCGSFEPNEFAFVDRVLKPGMAFIDVGANDGYYTLFAARRVGPTGKVIAVEPSSRERAHLQRNLGRNGLENVQVVAAALGAEAGFVDLHLAHGVHAGHNTLGDFAHDDVVRASSERVPLETLDAVVAKHGLSSVDMVKIDVEGGEAGVVEGAQQVLTTARPVLLMELNERALHAQGQSADSLLGMLRQRYDYEILSFCVNGGCPERAVEGTPLSPNVVAVPSERADDLLKR
;
A
#
# COMPACT_ATOMS: atom_id res chain seq x y z
N MET A 1 47.81 9.21 -14.30
CA MET A 1 47.05 9.54 -13.08
C MET A 1 45.70 10.11 -13.48
N THR A 2 44.75 9.22 -13.75
CA THR A 2 43.38 9.53 -14.14
C THR A 2 42.54 9.64 -12.88
N THR A 3 42.22 10.87 -12.47
CA THR A 3 41.26 11.14 -11.40
C THR A 3 39.86 10.79 -11.91
N ALA A 4 39.42 9.58 -11.64
CA ALA A 4 38.03 9.18 -11.81
C ALA A 4 37.16 10.03 -10.89
N ARG A 5 36.31 10.90 -11.48
CA ARG A 5 35.23 11.57 -10.75
C ARG A 5 34.26 10.47 -10.29
N ARG A 6 34.14 10.29 -8.97
CA ARG A 6 33.06 9.49 -8.38
C ARG A 6 31.71 10.08 -8.83
N PRO A 7 30.71 9.25 -9.15
CA PRO A 7 29.37 9.74 -9.41
C PRO A 7 28.86 10.40 -8.14
N ILE A 8 28.49 11.67 -8.25
CA ILE A 8 27.83 12.41 -7.17
C ILE A 8 26.46 11.74 -7.02
N SER A 9 26.22 11.03 -5.92
CA SER A 9 24.88 10.51 -5.65
C SER A 9 23.95 11.71 -5.44
N VAL A 10 22.78 11.67 -6.10
CA VAL A 10 21.75 12.70 -5.96
C VAL A 10 21.36 12.86 -4.48
N ALA A 11 21.42 11.78 -3.68
CA ALA A 11 21.21 11.78 -2.23
C ALA A 11 22.17 12.69 -1.42
N GLY A 12 23.48 12.69 -1.72
CA GLY A 12 24.49 13.37 -0.88
C GLY A 12 24.63 14.89 -1.07
N THR A 13 24.06 15.44 -2.14
CA THR A 13 23.93 16.91 -2.33
C THR A 13 22.56 17.39 -1.82
N TRP A 14 21.60 16.48 -1.74
CA TRP A 14 20.19 16.71 -1.42
C TRP A 14 19.88 16.76 0.09
N GLU A 15 20.52 15.91 0.91
CA GLU A 15 20.49 16.01 2.39
C GLU A 15 20.87 17.40 2.91
N ARG A 16 21.73 18.12 2.18
CA ARG A 16 22.17 19.48 2.53
C ARG A 16 21.20 20.61 2.15
N VAL A 17 20.27 20.38 1.23
CA VAL A 17 19.34 21.42 0.73
C VAL A 17 17.95 21.26 1.33
N CYS A 18 17.48 20.03 1.56
CA CYS A 18 16.21 19.74 2.23
C CYS A 18 16.18 20.16 3.71
N SER A 19 17.30 20.02 4.42
CA SER A 19 17.43 20.35 5.84
C SER A 19 17.37 21.85 6.16
N GLY A 20 17.23 22.74 5.17
CA GLY A 20 17.26 24.20 5.37
C GLY A 20 15.91 24.90 5.21
N VAL A 21 15.22 24.71 4.08
CA VAL A 21 14.07 25.57 3.75
C VAL A 21 12.85 25.25 4.62
N GLY A 22 12.42 23.99 4.71
CA GLY A 22 11.35 23.57 5.63
C GLY A 22 11.72 23.82 7.10
N TYR A 23 12.99 23.56 7.45
CA TYR A 23 13.57 23.82 8.78
C TYR A 23 13.38 25.27 9.21
N HIS A 24 13.71 26.24 8.34
CA HIS A 24 13.54 27.66 8.64
C HIS A 24 12.08 28.13 8.54
N LEU A 25 11.28 27.51 7.68
CA LEU A 25 9.87 27.89 7.47
C LEU A 25 8.94 27.48 8.63
N ASP A 26 9.26 26.43 9.39
CA ASP A 26 8.38 25.95 10.46
C ASP A 26 9.07 25.63 11.80
N ASN A 27 9.95 26.54 12.24
CA ASN A 27 10.59 26.45 13.56
C ASN A 27 9.58 26.36 14.72
N MET A 28 8.46 27.09 14.61
CA MET A 28 7.40 27.05 15.63
C MET A 28 6.72 25.69 15.68
N GLY A 29 6.31 25.12 14.55
CA GLY A 29 5.65 23.81 14.52
C GLY A 29 6.55 22.68 15.01
N ARG A 30 7.85 22.73 14.68
CA ARG A 30 8.83 21.77 15.22
C ARG A 30 8.98 21.91 16.73
N TRP A 31 9.09 23.14 17.23
CA TRP A 31 9.10 23.40 18.67
C TRP A 31 7.83 22.85 19.34
N LEU A 32 6.66 23.06 18.73
CA LEU A 32 5.38 22.56 19.24
C LEU A 32 5.32 21.04 19.28
N ILE A 33 5.70 20.34 18.20
CA ILE A 33 5.70 18.87 18.17
C ILE A 33 6.60 18.28 19.26
N VAL A 34 7.76 18.90 19.53
CA VAL A 34 8.73 18.40 20.51
C VAL A 34 8.38 18.80 21.95
N ARG A 35 7.92 20.04 22.18
CA ARG A 35 7.77 20.62 23.53
C ARG A 35 6.33 20.71 24.02
N ALA A 36 5.36 20.67 23.12
CA ALA A 36 3.93 20.70 23.43
C ALA A 36 3.13 19.77 22.49
N PRO A 37 3.31 18.44 22.56
CA PRO A 37 2.86 17.50 21.53
C PRO A 37 1.37 17.60 21.16
N ALA A 38 0.48 17.87 22.13
CA ALA A 38 -0.94 18.06 21.86
C ALA A 38 -1.22 19.30 20.98
N ILE A 39 -0.52 20.41 21.23
CA ILE A 39 -0.63 21.63 20.42
C ILE A 39 0.06 21.42 19.07
N GLY A 40 1.19 20.71 19.05
CA GLY A 40 1.90 20.32 17.83
C GLY A 40 1.03 19.46 16.90
N ALA A 41 0.29 18.50 17.45
CA ALA A 41 -0.63 17.67 16.68
C ALA A 41 -1.80 18.51 16.10
N ALA A 42 -2.39 19.40 16.89
CA ALA A 42 -3.43 20.32 16.40
C ALA A 42 -2.91 21.24 15.29
N TYR A 43 -1.69 21.74 15.44
CA TYR A 43 -1.03 22.56 14.43
C TYR A 43 -0.76 21.79 13.14
N ALA A 44 -0.22 20.57 13.24
CA ALA A 44 0.01 19.70 12.10
C ALA A 44 -1.30 19.35 11.38
N ALA A 45 -2.40 19.12 12.12
CA ALA A 45 -3.71 18.85 11.55
C ALA A 45 -4.26 20.04 10.71
N ILE A 46 -3.96 21.28 11.10
CA ILE A 46 -4.32 22.48 10.31
C ILE A 46 -3.59 22.51 8.96
N LEU A 47 -2.37 21.96 8.90
CA LEU A 47 -1.55 21.93 7.69
C LEU A 47 -1.83 20.72 6.79
N ALA A 48 -2.68 19.79 7.24
CA ALA A 48 -3.01 18.57 6.51
C ALA A 48 -3.48 18.87 5.08
N PRO A 49 -3.12 18.04 4.10
CA PRO A 49 -3.57 18.22 2.73
C PRO A 49 -5.10 18.14 2.66
N GLY A 50 -5.68 18.83 1.66
CA GLY A 50 -7.07 18.65 1.29
C GLY A 50 -7.33 17.24 0.73
N ALA A 51 -8.59 16.91 0.48
CA ALA A 51 -8.93 15.62 -0.11
C ALA A 51 -8.26 15.47 -1.49
N PRO A 52 -7.46 14.42 -1.71
CA PRO A 52 -6.80 14.22 -3.00
C PRO A 52 -7.83 14.01 -4.10
N ARG A 53 -7.60 14.68 -5.25
CA ARG A 53 -8.33 14.37 -6.47
C ARG A 53 -7.92 12.98 -6.93
N LEU A 54 -8.93 12.14 -7.15
CA LEU A 54 -8.72 10.82 -7.68
C LEU A 54 -8.67 10.87 -9.20
N GLY A 55 -7.62 10.28 -9.77
CA GLY A 55 -7.42 10.17 -11.20
C GLY A 55 -6.00 9.72 -11.51
N PRO A 56 -5.76 9.21 -12.73
CA PRO A 56 -4.43 8.83 -13.17
C PRO A 56 -3.46 10.01 -13.05
N ARG A 57 -2.28 9.72 -12.52
CA ARG A 57 -1.13 10.61 -12.42
C ARG A 57 0.02 10.00 -13.25
N PRO A 58 0.13 10.38 -14.53
CA PRO A 58 1.29 10.07 -15.36
C PRO A 58 2.60 10.39 -14.65
N GLY A 59 3.55 9.49 -14.74
CA GLY A 59 4.89 9.63 -14.21
C GLY A 59 5.00 9.44 -12.70
N TRP A 60 3.89 9.20 -11.99
CA TRP A 60 3.89 9.16 -10.53
C TRP A 60 4.92 8.19 -9.97
N ARG A 61 5.70 8.67 -9.01
CA ARG A 61 6.63 7.87 -8.21
C ARG A 61 6.31 8.01 -6.73
N PHE A 62 6.73 7.02 -5.95
CA PHE A 62 6.65 7.08 -4.51
C PHE A 62 7.27 8.40 -3.99
N ALA A 63 6.48 9.12 -3.18
CA ALA A 63 6.79 10.43 -2.60
C ALA A 63 7.03 11.63 -3.56
N GLU A 64 6.73 11.50 -4.87
CA GLU A 64 7.07 12.52 -5.89
C GLU A 64 6.46 13.92 -5.64
N GLU A 65 5.23 14.03 -5.12
CA GLU A 65 4.57 15.34 -4.92
C GLU A 65 5.33 16.25 -3.93
N TYR A 66 6.04 15.65 -2.96
CA TYR A 66 6.94 16.39 -2.08
C TYR A 66 8.20 16.87 -2.82
N TYR A 67 8.77 16.02 -3.67
CA TYR A 67 10.06 16.25 -4.31
C TYR A 67 10.00 17.21 -5.51
N ASP A 68 8.96 17.13 -6.33
CA ASP A 68 8.90 17.85 -7.62
C ASP A 68 8.14 19.18 -7.57
N LYS A 69 7.05 19.26 -6.80
CA LYS A 69 6.17 20.45 -6.83
C LYS A 69 6.49 21.49 -5.75
N ARG A 70 7.23 21.12 -4.70
CA ARG A 70 7.67 21.97 -3.57
C ARG A 70 6.67 23.07 -3.18
N GLN A 71 5.41 22.70 -3.05
CA GLN A 71 4.40 23.65 -2.58
C GLN A 71 4.72 24.03 -1.13
N TRP A 72 4.60 25.31 -0.79
CA TRP A 72 5.01 25.84 0.52
C TRP A 72 4.41 25.07 1.71
N LEU A 73 3.17 24.58 1.59
CA LEU A 73 2.53 23.72 2.60
C LEU A 73 3.19 22.34 2.71
N ALA A 74 3.55 21.71 1.59
CA ALA A 74 4.25 20.42 1.59
C ALA A 74 5.62 20.53 2.28
N CYS A 75 6.35 21.63 2.06
CA CYS A 75 7.61 21.88 2.77
C CYS A 75 7.44 22.00 4.29
N ARG A 76 6.37 22.66 4.77
CA ARG A 76 6.08 22.74 6.21
C ARG A 76 5.71 21.38 6.79
N ARG A 77 4.86 20.62 6.10
CA ARG A 77 4.51 19.25 6.51
C ARG A 77 5.74 18.34 6.58
N GLY A 78 6.62 18.42 5.58
CA GLY A 78 7.89 17.70 5.55
C GLY A 78 8.77 18.02 6.74
N ALA A 79 8.90 19.30 7.13
CA ALA A 79 9.68 19.71 8.30
C ALA A 79 9.13 19.13 9.62
N LEU A 80 7.81 19.03 9.75
CA LEU A 80 7.17 18.41 10.91
C LEU A 80 7.38 16.89 10.94
N TRP A 81 7.26 16.24 9.77
CA TRP A 81 7.53 14.81 9.61
C TRP A 81 8.99 14.47 9.93
N GLU A 82 9.94 15.26 9.41
CA GLU A 82 11.37 15.11 9.68
C GLU A 82 11.69 15.29 11.17
N ALA A 83 11.10 16.31 11.82
CA ALA A 83 11.31 16.54 13.25
C ALA A 83 10.75 15.39 14.12
N ALA A 84 9.61 14.82 13.74
CA ALA A 84 9.07 13.64 14.42
C ALA A 84 10.02 12.45 14.27
N ARG A 85 10.51 12.20 13.04
CA ARG A 85 11.46 11.12 12.74
C ARG A 85 12.80 11.28 13.47
N GLU A 86 13.42 12.46 13.40
CA GLU A 86 14.72 12.75 14.03
C GLU A 86 14.70 12.63 15.55
N LYS A 87 13.52 12.79 16.16
CA LYS A 87 13.32 12.77 17.62
C LYS A 87 12.60 11.52 18.10
N ASP A 88 12.34 10.56 17.21
CA ASP A 88 11.61 9.32 17.50
C ASP A 88 10.27 9.59 18.22
N LEU A 89 9.53 10.59 17.72
CA LEU A 89 8.25 11.01 18.29
C LEU A 89 7.09 10.36 17.55
N ALA A 90 6.26 9.62 18.28
CA ALA A 90 4.96 9.18 17.79
C ALA A 90 3.95 10.33 17.85
N VAL A 91 3.76 11.05 16.74
CA VAL A 91 2.77 12.13 16.62
C VAL A 91 1.58 11.64 15.79
N PRO A 92 0.50 11.16 16.43
CA PRO A 92 -0.68 10.71 15.71
C PRO A 92 -1.44 11.91 15.13
N LEU A 93 -1.87 11.77 13.88
CA LEU A 93 -2.69 12.72 13.15
C LEU A 93 -3.82 11.99 12.45
N THR A 94 -4.93 12.68 12.25
CA THR A 94 -6.00 12.19 11.39
C THR A 94 -6.07 13.07 10.15
N VAL A 95 -5.93 12.47 8.97
CA VAL A 95 -5.97 13.17 7.68
C VAL A 95 -7.22 12.78 6.90
N ARG A 96 -7.75 13.72 6.10
CA ARG A 96 -8.84 13.43 5.15
C ARG A 96 -8.28 12.66 3.96
N TRP A 97 -9.00 11.64 3.53
CA TRP A 97 -8.64 10.82 2.39
C TRP A 97 -9.78 10.68 1.37
N HIS A 98 -9.61 9.80 0.40
CA HIS A 98 -10.58 9.55 -0.65
C HIS A 98 -11.95 9.08 -0.12
N GLY A 99 -13.02 9.39 -0.86
CA GLY A 99 -14.37 8.95 -0.50
C GLY A 99 -14.89 9.53 0.82
N GLY A 100 -14.31 10.66 1.27
CA GLY A 100 -14.67 11.30 2.54
C GLY A 100 -14.29 10.47 3.76
N THR A 101 -13.29 9.60 3.65
CA THR A 101 -12.74 8.85 4.78
C THR A 101 -11.74 9.69 5.57
N MET A 102 -11.54 9.30 6.82
CA MET A 102 -10.53 9.85 7.72
C MET A 102 -9.55 8.73 8.05
N VAL A 103 -8.25 8.98 7.90
CA VAL A 103 -7.20 7.98 8.12
C VAL A 103 -6.27 8.47 9.22
N ASP A 104 -5.98 7.61 10.19
CA ASP A 104 -4.96 7.87 11.20
C ASP A 104 -3.57 7.55 10.63
N VAL A 105 -2.67 8.51 10.77
CA VAL A 105 -1.26 8.42 10.38
C VAL A 105 -0.38 8.84 11.55
N THR A 106 0.82 8.29 11.64
CA THR A 106 1.80 8.71 12.66
C THR A 106 2.98 9.35 11.96
N LEU A 107 3.29 10.61 12.28
CA LEU A 107 4.42 11.30 11.65
C LEU A 107 5.73 10.53 11.86
N GLY A 108 6.56 10.48 10.83
CA GLY A 108 7.89 9.86 10.86
C GLY A 108 7.97 8.49 10.21
N ASN A 109 6.86 7.94 9.71
CA ASN A 109 6.82 6.71 8.91
C ASN A 109 6.52 6.95 7.42
N ASP A 110 6.70 5.92 6.60
CA ASP A 110 6.49 5.98 5.13
C ASP A 110 5.04 6.34 4.76
N ASN A 111 4.05 5.76 5.46
CA ASN A 111 2.64 6.04 5.22
C ASN A 111 2.28 7.52 5.43
N SER A 112 2.77 8.14 6.50
CA SER A 112 2.57 9.57 6.77
C SER A 112 3.37 10.46 5.81
N LEU A 113 4.51 9.99 5.29
CA LEU A 113 5.20 10.71 4.22
C LEU A 113 4.30 10.80 2.98
N CYS A 114 3.66 9.71 2.58
CA CYS A 114 2.76 9.70 1.43
C CYS A 114 1.46 10.49 1.69
N LEU A 115 0.74 10.14 2.74
CA LEU A 115 -0.61 10.67 2.98
C LEU A 115 -0.60 12.09 3.55
N TYR A 116 0.33 12.42 4.45
CA TYR A 116 0.39 13.75 5.05
C TYR A 116 1.31 14.67 4.25
N VAL A 117 2.57 14.30 4.01
CA VAL A 117 3.52 15.22 3.36
C VAL A 117 3.19 15.40 1.87
N CYS A 118 3.15 14.29 1.13
CA CYS A 118 2.94 14.30 -0.32
C CYS A 118 1.48 14.54 -0.68
N GLY A 119 0.53 14.06 0.13
CA GLY A 119 -0.91 14.18 -0.14
C GLY A 119 -1.43 13.15 -1.15
N SER A 120 -0.66 12.11 -1.45
CA SER A 120 -1.05 11.02 -2.36
C SER A 120 -0.30 9.73 -2.01
N PHE A 121 -0.97 8.58 -2.15
CA PHE A 121 -0.44 7.23 -2.02
C PHE A 121 -1.05 6.41 -3.16
N GLU A 122 -0.22 5.84 -4.03
CA GLU A 122 -0.61 4.99 -5.17
C GLU A 122 -1.82 5.49 -5.99
N PRO A 123 -1.80 6.75 -6.47
CA PRO A 123 -2.96 7.38 -7.08
C PRO A 123 -3.48 6.68 -8.33
N ASN A 124 -2.61 5.99 -9.07
CA ASN A 124 -2.96 5.26 -10.29
C ASN A 124 -3.75 3.99 -9.97
N GLU A 125 -3.31 3.27 -8.96
CA GLU A 125 -3.91 2.06 -8.43
C GLU A 125 -5.26 2.38 -7.79
N PHE A 126 -5.34 3.41 -6.94
CA PHE A 126 -6.64 3.84 -6.38
C PHE A 126 -7.61 4.34 -7.47
N ALA A 127 -7.11 5.02 -8.52
CA ALA A 127 -7.96 5.42 -9.64
C ALA A 127 -8.48 4.21 -10.42
N PHE A 128 -7.65 3.19 -10.60
CA PHE A 128 -8.07 1.92 -11.20
C PHE A 128 -9.10 1.18 -10.33
N VAL A 129 -8.82 1.01 -9.04
CA VAL A 129 -9.74 0.36 -8.09
C VAL A 129 -11.10 1.05 -8.09
N ASP A 130 -11.13 2.39 -8.14
CA ASP A 130 -12.40 3.12 -8.22
C ASP A 130 -13.19 2.85 -9.49
N ARG A 131 -12.50 2.76 -10.62
CA ARG A 131 -13.12 2.46 -11.90
C ARG A 131 -13.72 1.05 -11.92
N VAL A 132 -13.11 0.11 -11.19
CA VAL A 132 -13.51 -1.30 -11.15
C VAL A 132 -14.62 -1.55 -10.14
N LEU A 133 -14.47 -1.06 -8.91
CA LEU A 133 -15.39 -1.36 -7.81
C LEU A 133 -16.74 -0.65 -7.97
N LYS A 134 -17.81 -1.39 -7.70
CA LYS A 134 -19.18 -0.92 -7.79
C LYS A 134 -19.96 -1.30 -6.52
N PRO A 135 -21.05 -0.58 -6.20
CA PRO A 135 -21.92 -0.95 -5.10
C PRO A 135 -22.38 -2.42 -5.19
N GLY A 136 -22.34 -3.14 -4.06
CA GLY A 136 -22.71 -4.55 -3.98
C GLY A 136 -21.58 -5.56 -4.26
N MET A 137 -20.43 -5.12 -4.75
CA MET A 137 -19.30 -6.02 -5.03
C MET A 137 -18.61 -6.56 -3.76
N ALA A 138 -17.90 -7.67 -3.92
CA ALA A 138 -17.01 -8.25 -2.93
C ALA A 138 -15.54 -7.97 -3.26
N PHE A 139 -14.83 -7.35 -2.31
CA PHE A 139 -13.39 -7.06 -2.40
C PHE A 139 -12.62 -7.78 -1.30
N ILE A 140 -11.45 -8.32 -1.62
CA ILE A 140 -10.55 -8.92 -0.63
C ILE A 140 -9.22 -8.17 -0.66
N ASP A 141 -8.80 -7.67 0.50
CA ASP A 141 -7.55 -6.95 0.72
C ASP A 141 -6.57 -7.87 1.44
N VAL A 142 -5.63 -8.48 0.73
CA VAL A 142 -4.63 -9.40 1.28
C VAL A 142 -3.35 -8.60 1.57
N GLY A 143 -2.97 -8.55 2.86
CA GLY A 143 -1.98 -7.61 3.37
C GLY A 143 -2.59 -6.22 3.54
N ALA A 144 -3.66 -6.14 4.33
CA ALA A 144 -4.44 -4.92 4.47
C ALA A 144 -3.71 -3.80 5.24
N ASN A 145 -2.68 -4.12 6.04
CA ASN A 145 -1.87 -3.16 6.80
C ASN A 145 -2.74 -2.19 7.62
N ASP A 146 -2.49 -0.88 7.56
CA ASP A 146 -3.28 0.19 8.16
C ASP A 146 -4.69 0.35 7.56
N GLY A 147 -4.99 -0.35 6.46
CA GLY A 147 -6.32 -0.46 5.87
C GLY A 147 -6.65 0.49 4.74
N TYR A 148 -5.68 1.09 4.04
CA TYR A 148 -5.99 2.14 3.06
C TYR A 148 -6.83 1.64 1.88
N TYR A 149 -6.48 0.50 1.30
CA TYR A 149 -7.29 -0.17 0.28
C TYR A 149 -8.63 -0.66 0.86
N THR A 150 -8.61 -1.28 2.04
CA THR A 150 -9.82 -1.72 2.76
C THR A 150 -10.84 -0.59 2.94
N LEU A 151 -10.45 0.55 3.51
CA LEU A 151 -11.32 1.71 3.76
C LEU A 151 -11.89 2.27 2.46
N PHE A 152 -11.04 2.37 1.45
CA PHE A 152 -11.43 2.88 0.14
C PHE A 152 -12.45 1.95 -0.52
N ALA A 153 -12.13 0.66 -0.61
CA ALA A 153 -13.00 -0.34 -1.20
C ALA A 153 -14.34 -0.42 -0.46
N ALA A 154 -14.33 -0.41 0.87
CA ALA A 154 -15.54 -0.45 1.69
C ALA A 154 -16.51 0.69 1.37
N ARG A 155 -15.99 1.90 1.11
CA ARG A 155 -16.81 3.04 0.65
C ARG A 155 -17.33 2.86 -0.78
N ARG A 156 -16.55 2.28 -1.70
CA ARG A 156 -16.96 2.10 -3.11
C ARG A 156 -18.00 1.00 -3.28
N VAL A 157 -17.81 -0.13 -2.61
CA VAL A 157 -18.76 -1.25 -2.68
C VAL A 157 -20.03 -0.98 -1.85
N GLY A 158 -19.98 0.01 -0.96
CA GLY A 158 -21.15 0.48 -0.21
C GLY A 158 -21.72 -0.56 0.77
N PRO A 159 -22.83 -0.23 1.44
CA PRO A 159 -23.36 -1.03 2.55
C PRO A 159 -23.87 -2.42 2.14
N THR A 160 -24.19 -2.63 0.86
CA THR A 160 -24.62 -3.93 0.32
C THR A 160 -23.46 -4.76 -0.22
N GLY A 161 -22.29 -4.15 -0.40
CA GLY A 161 -21.06 -4.85 -0.77
C GLY A 161 -20.36 -5.40 0.47
N LYS A 162 -19.27 -6.14 0.25
CA LYS A 162 -18.53 -6.79 1.32
C LYS A 162 -17.02 -6.66 1.11
N VAL A 163 -16.30 -6.36 2.18
CA VAL A 163 -14.83 -6.34 2.18
C VAL A 163 -14.30 -7.33 3.19
N ILE A 164 -13.37 -8.18 2.76
CA ILE A 164 -12.55 -9.00 3.66
C ILE A 164 -11.15 -8.41 3.69
N ALA A 165 -10.70 -7.97 4.87
CA ALA A 165 -9.36 -7.45 5.07
C ALA A 165 -8.52 -8.49 5.82
N VAL A 166 -7.48 -9.01 5.19
CA VAL A 166 -6.61 -10.05 5.75
C VAL A 166 -5.30 -9.40 6.17
N GLU A 167 -5.04 -9.38 7.48
CA GLU A 167 -3.83 -8.77 8.05
C GLU A 167 -3.31 -9.63 9.22
N PRO A 168 -2.13 -10.26 9.08
CA PRO A 168 -1.56 -11.14 10.10
C PRO A 168 -0.88 -10.41 11.27
N SER A 169 -0.45 -9.15 11.12
CA SER A 169 0.18 -8.39 12.21
C SER A 169 -0.85 -7.87 13.22
N SER A 170 -0.69 -8.22 14.50
CA SER A 170 -1.53 -7.65 15.56
C SER A 170 -1.44 -6.13 15.66
N ARG A 171 -0.25 -5.56 15.37
CA ARG A 171 -0.02 -4.11 15.36
C ARG A 171 -0.83 -3.42 14.27
N GLU A 172 -0.69 -3.87 13.03
CA GLU A 172 -1.39 -3.23 11.90
C GLU A 172 -2.90 -3.49 11.95
N ARG A 173 -3.34 -4.68 12.40
CA ARG A 173 -4.77 -4.92 12.68
C ARG A 173 -5.36 -3.90 13.65
N ALA A 174 -4.62 -3.54 14.70
CA ALA A 174 -5.11 -2.54 15.66
C ALA A 174 -5.26 -1.16 15.00
N HIS A 175 -4.42 -0.82 14.01
CA HIS A 175 -4.52 0.41 13.25
C HIS A 175 -5.72 0.37 12.29
N LEU A 176 -5.84 -0.70 11.52
CA LEU A 176 -6.97 -0.98 10.64
C LEU A 176 -8.31 -0.89 11.39
N GLN A 177 -8.44 -1.54 12.54
CA GLN A 177 -9.68 -1.52 13.34
C GLN A 177 -10.04 -0.11 13.83
N ARG A 178 -9.05 0.69 14.25
CA ARG A 178 -9.30 2.10 14.62
C ARG A 178 -9.76 2.91 13.41
N ASN A 179 -9.14 2.73 12.26
CA ASN A 179 -9.54 3.37 11.01
C ASN A 179 -10.96 2.96 10.59
N LEU A 180 -11.33 1.68 10.72
CA LEU A 180 -12.69 1.20 10.43
C LEU A 180 -13.72 1.85 11.35
N GLY A 181 -13.49 1.82 12.66
CA GLY A 181 -14.38 2.42 13.66
C GLY A 181 -14.57 3.92 13.44
N ARG A 182 -13.49 4.64 13.12
CA ARG A 182 -13.53 6.08 12.81
C ARG A 182 -14.42 6.41 11.60
N ASN A 183 -14.48 5.52 10.62
CA ASN A 183 -15.23 5.74 9.39
C ASN A 183 -16.64 5.14 9.40
N GLY A 184 -17.03 4.45 10.48
CA GLY A 184 -18.32 3.77 10.60
C GLY A 184 -18.53 2.69 9.53
N LEU A 185 -17.47 1.97 9.18
CA LEU A 185 -17.51 0.96 8.11
C LEU A 185 -17.86 -0.42 8.68
N GLU A 186 -19.12 -0.80 8.52
CA GLU A 186 -19.67 -2.07 9.04
C GLU A 186 -19.64 -3.21 8.02
N ASN A 187 -19.39 -2.90 6.75
CA ASN A 187 -19.32 -3.86 5.64
C ASN A 187 -17.94 -4.53 5.48
N VAL A 188 -17.09 -4.46 6.52
CA VAL A 188 -15.73 -4.99 6.52
C VAL A 188 -15.59 -6.09 7.58
N GLN A 189 -14.99 -7.21 7.21
CA GLN A 189 -14.58 -8.27 8.14
C GLN A 189 -13.07 -8.40 8.12
N VAL A 190 -12.44 -8.34 9.30
CA VAL A 190 -10.99 -8.45 9.46
C VAL A 190 -10.61 -9.88 9.81
N VAL A 191 -9.68 -10.46 9.06
CA VAL A 191 -9.15 -11.82 9.25
C VAL A 191 -7.72 -11.72 9.79
N ALA A 192 -7.50 -12.29 10.97
CA ALA A 192 -6.21 -12.33 11.65
C ALA A 192 -5.39 -13.56 11.25
N ALA A 193 -5.07 -13.67 9.96
CA ALA A 193 -4.26 -14.74 9.40
C ALA A 193 -3.39 -14.19 8.26
N ALA A 194 -2.29 -14.88 7.97
CA ALA A 194 -1.60 -14.74 6.70
C ALA A 194 -2.28 -15.63 5.66
N LEU A 195 -2.09 -15.34 4.37
CA LEU A 195 -2.54 -16.23 3.30
C LEU A 195 -1.35 -16.94 2.63
N GLY A 196 -1.55 -18.20 2.27
CA GLY A 196 -0.56 -19.01 1.58
C GLY A 196 -1.18 -20.21 0.88
N ALA A 197 -0.32 -21.13 0.41
CA ALA A 197 -0.73 -22.27 -0.39
C ALA A 197 -1.50 -23.33 0.41
N GLU A 198 -1.25 -23.43 1.72
CA GLU A 198 -1.86 -24.40 2.61
C GLU A 198 -2.12 -23.82 4.00
N ALA A 199 -3.06 -24.42 4.73
CA ALA A 199 -3.40 -23.99 6.08
C ALA A 199 -2.34 -24.44 7.09
N GLY A 200 -2.06 -23.60 8.09
CA GLY A 200 -1.05 -23.91 9.10
C GLY A 200 -0.76 -22.74 10.04
N PHE A 201 0.49 -22.64 10.47
CA PHE A 201 1.00 -21.53 11.25
C PHE A 201 2.38 -21.15 10.72
N VAL A 202 2.67 -19.85 10.69
CA VAL A 202 3.93 -19.30 10.21
C VAL A 202 4.41 -18.21 11.18
N ASP A 203 5.72 -17.98 11.22
CA ASP A 203 6.30 -16.86 11.95
C ASP A 203 6.34 -15.63 11.03
N LEU A 204 5.55 -14.61 11.35
CA LEU A 204 5.58 -13.31 10.69
C LEU A 204 6.72 -12.48 11.27
N HIS A 205 7.59 -11.96 10.41
CA HIS A 205 8.65 -11.04 10.81
C HIS A 205 8.15 -9.59 10.79
N LEU A 206 8.19 -8.93 11.96
CA LEU A 206 7.68 -7.56 12.11
C LEU A 206 8.80 -6.53 11.90
N ALA A 207 8.60 -5.63 10.94
CA ALA A 207 9.49 -4.51 10.68
C ALA A 207 9.33 -3.40 11.74
N HIS A 208 10.39 -2.64 12.00
CA HIS A 208 10.40 -1.49 12.91
C HIS A 208 10.84 -0.21 12.21
N GLY A 209 10.55 0.94 12.83
CA GLY A 209 11.05 2.24 12.39
C GLY A 209 10.33 2.75 11.15
N VAL A 210 11.09 3.37 10.24
CA VAL A 210 10.56 4.02 9.03
C VAL A 210 9.78 3.04 8.15
N HIS A 211 10.29 1.80 8.04
CA HIS A 211 9.76 0.72 7.21
C HIS A 211 8.80 -0.23 7.94
N ALA A 212 8.12 0.25 9.00
CA ALA A 212 7.23 -0.59 9.81
C ALA A 212 6.11 -1.29 9.01
N GLY A 213 5.77 -0.80 7.81
CA GLY A 213 4.76 -1.42 6.94
C GLY A 213 5.19 -2.73 6.25
N HIS A 214 6.50 -2.98 6.14
CA HIS A 214 7.06 -4.08 5.34
C HIS A 214 7.21 -5.39 6.14
N ASN A 215 6.13 -5.86 6.78
CA ASN A 215 6.14 -7.15 7.47
C ASN A 215 6.13 -8.28 6.42
N THR A 216 6.96 -9.31 6.62
CA THR A 216 7.07 -10.41 5.64
C THR A 216 7.15 -11.77 6.33
N LEU A 217 6.79 -12.82 5.58
CA LEU A 217 6.93 -14.22 5.99
C LEU A 217 8.33 -14.79 5.67
N GLY A 218 9.13 -14.08 4.85
CA GLY A 218 10.48 -14.45 4.47
C GLY A 218 11.56 -13.53 5.06
N ASP A 219 12.73 -13.48 4.43
CA ASP A 219 13.75 -12.49 4.77
C ASP A 219 13.36 -11.10 4.22
N PHE A 220 13.73 -10.03 4.93
CA PHE A 220 13.43 -8.66 4.49
C PHE A 220 14.17 -8.33 3.18
N ALA A 221 13.46 -7.78 2.20
CA ALA A 221 14.00 -7.43 0.88
C ALA A 221 14.91 -6.18 0.86
N HIS A 222 14.95 -5.43 1.96
CA HIS A 222 15.72 -4.20 2.14
C HIS A 222 16.72 -4.34 3.28
N ASP A 223 18.00 -4.09 2.98
CA ASP A 223 19.13 -4.23 3.94
C ASP A 223 18.99 -3.31 5.18
N ASP A 224 18.19 -2.24 5.08
CA ASP A 224 17.98 -1.25 6.14
C ASP A 224 16.80 -1.59 7.09
N VAL A 225 16.09 -2.71 6.88
CA VAL A 225 14.96 -3.10 7.73
C VAL A 225 15.45 -3.83 8.98
N VAL A 226 15.27 -3.21 10.14
CA VAL A 226 15.59 -3.83 11.44
C VAL A 226 14.41 -4.67 11.91
N ARG A 227 14.63 -5.99 12.05
CA ARG A 227 13.65 -6.92 12.66
C ARG A 227 13.37 -6.49 14.11
N ALA A 228 12.13 -6.10 14.41
CA ALA A 228 11.72 -5.78 15.79
C ALA A 228 11.41 -7.04 16.59
N SER A 229 10.61 -7.95 16.00
CA SER A 229 10.07 -9.13 16.67
C SER A 229 9.54 -10.13 15.64
N SER A 230 8.97 -11.24 16.11
CA SER A 230 8.17 -12.15 15.28
C SER A 230 6.89 -12.54 16.00
N GLU A 231 5.80 -12.64 15.25
CA GLU A 231 4.49 -13.10 15.73
C GLU A 231 4.16 -14.42 15.04
N ARG A 232 3.84 -15.46 15.81
CA ARG A 232 3.35 -16.71 15.23
C ARG A 232 1.88 -16.57 14.91
N VAL A 233 1.54 -16.61 13.63
CA VAL A 233 0.20 -16.31 13.12
C VAL A 233 -0.40 -17.52 12.39
N PRO A 234 -1.74 -17.65 12.37
CA PRO A 234 -2.40 -18.61 11.50
C PRO A 234 -2.09 -18.32 10.03
N LEU A 235 -1.94 -19.39 9.24
CA LEU A 235 -1.88 -19.35 7.79
C LEU A 235 -3.17 -20.02 7.27
N GLU A 236 -3.92 -19.33 6.41
CA GLU A 236 -5.11 -19.86 5.73
C GLU A 236 -4.91 -19.79 4.20
N THR A 237 -5.72 -20.52 3.43
CA THR A 237 -5.78 -20.35 1.98
C THR A 237 -6.85 -19.32 1.62
N LEU A 238 -6.72 -18.63 0.48
CA LEU A 238 -7.74 -17.68 0.05
C LEU A 238 -9.09 -18.39 -0.17
N ASP A 239 -9.07 -19.60 -0.72
CA ASP A 239 -10.27 -20.42 -0.90
C ASP A 239 -10.97 -20.70 0.44
N ALA A 240 -10.21 -21.02 1.50
CA ALA A 240 -10.76 -21.27 2.83
C ALA A 240 -11.39 -20.00 3.44
N VAL A 241 -10.75 -18.84 3.28
CA VAL A 241 -11.30 -17.56 3.73
C VAL A 241 -12.60 -17.23 2.99
N VAL A 242 -12.63 -17.38 1.68
CA VAL A 242 -13.84 -17.13 0.86
C VAL A 242 -14.99 -18.03 1.31
N ALA A 243 -14.73 -19.33 1.52
CA ALA A 243 -15.73 -20.30 1.98
C ALA A 243 -16.23 -19.97 3.40
N LYS A 244 -15.32 -19.72 4.34
CA LYS A 244 -15.63 -19.40 5.75
C LYS A 244 -16.49 -18.14 5.90
N HIS A 245 -16.27 -17.16 5.02
CA HIS A 245 -17.03 -15.91 5.01
C HIS A 245 -18.28 -15.96 4.11
N GLY A 246 -18.59 -17.11 3.51
CA GLY A 246 -19.81 -17.34 2.72
C GLY A 246 -19.94 -16.39 1.53
N LEU A 247 -18.83 -16.02 0.89
CA LEU A 247 -18.88 -15.17 -0.30
C LEU A 247 -19.33 -16.00 -1.50
N SER A 248 -20.46 -15.63 -2.09
CA SER A 248 -20.98 -16.27 -3.31
C SER A 248 -20.18 -15.92 -4.57
N SER A 249 -19.45 -14.80 -4.52
CA SER A 249 -18.57 -14.31 -5.58
C SER A 249 -17.50 -13.40 -4.99
N VAL A 250 -16.40 -13.21 -5.72
CA VAL A 250 -15.33 -12.25 -5.42
C VAL A 250 -15.08 -11.46 -6.70
N ASP A 251 -15.21 -10.14 -6.65
CA ASP A 251 -15.09 -9.30 -7.84
C ASP A 251 -13.66 -8.84 -8.09
N MET A 252 -12.93 -8.56 -7.00
CA MET A 252 -11.55 -8.10 -7.03
C MET A 252 -10.79 -8.51 -5.76
N VAL A 253 -9.51 -8.86 -5.93
CA VAL A 253 -8.57 -9.17 -4.84
C VAL A 253 -7.33 -8.30 -5.00
N LYS A 254 -6.92 -7.61 -3.94
CA LYS A 254 -5.60 -6.99 -3.84
C LYS A 254 -4.68 -7.93 -3.08
N ILE A 255 -3.46 -8.13 -3.58
CA ILE A 255 -2.43 -8.96 -2.96
C ILE A 255 -1.15 -8.16 -2.89
N ASP A 256 -0.77 -7.74 -1.69
CA ASP A 256 0.59 -7.27 -1.43
C ASP A 256 0.96 -7.78 -0.04
N VAL A 257 1.87 -8.75 -0.02
CA VAL A 257 2.26 -9.53 1.16
C VAL A 257 3.78 -9.75 1.17
N GLU A 258 4.51 -8.82 0.55
CA GLU A 258 5.97 -8.72 0.58
C GLU A 258 6.67 -10.05 0.25
N GLY A 259 6.33 -10.62 -0.92
CA GLY A 259 6.96 -11.82 -1.48
C GLY A 259 6.13 -13.10 -1.34
N GLY A 260 5.05 -13.07 -0.55
CA GLY A 260 4.14 -14.20 -0.36
C GLY A 260 3.11 -14.40 -1.48
N GLU A 261 3.13 -13.55 -2.53
CA GLU A 261 2.05 -13.46 -3.52
C GLU A 261 1.81 -14.79 -4.24
N ALA A 262 2.87 -15.52 -4.57
CA ALA A 262 2.76 -16.84 -5.21
C ALA A 262 2.07 -17.86 -4.32
N GLY A 263 2.33 -17.84 -3.01
CA GLY A 263 1.63 -18.69 -2.05
C GLY A 263 0.14 -18.36 -1.97
N VAL A 264 -0.21 -17.07 -1.96
CA VAL A 264 -1.62 -16.64 -1.98
C VAL A 264 -2.34 -17.13 -3.24
N VAL A 265 -1.70 -17.02 -4.41
CA VAL A 265 -2.26 -17.48 -5.69
C VAL A 265 -2.41 -19.00 -5.72
N GLU A 266 -1.45 -19.77 -5.18
CA GLU A 266 -1.58 -21.23 -5.06
C GLU A 266 -2.70 -21.66 -4.10
N GLY A 267 -2.98 -20.85 -3.07
CA GLY A 267 -4.10 -21.04 -2.15
C GLY A 267 -5.45 -20.52 -2.64
N ALA A 268 -5.52 -20.02 -3.88
CA ALA A 268 -6.71 -19.36 -4.46
C ALA A 268 -7.31 -20.13 -5.65
N GLN A 269 -7.01 -21.42 -5.81
CA GLN A 269 -7.31 -22.17 -7.03
C GLN A 269 -8.81 -22.14 -7.37
N GLN A 270 -9.67 -22.40 -6.38
CA GLN A 270 -11.12 -22.41 -6.57
C GLN A 270 -11.63 -21.00 -6.88
N VAL A 271 -11.18 -19.98 -6.15
CA VAL A 271 -11.57 -18.58 -6.37
C VAL A 271 -11.17 -18.11 -7.77
N LEU A 272 -9.93 -18.38 -8.20
CA LEU A 272 -9.42 -18.01 -9.52
C LEU A 272 -10.09 -18.76 -10.66
N THR A 273 -10.58 -19.98 -10.42
CA THR A 273 -11.28 -20.77 -11.45
C THR A 273 -12.76 -20.42 -11.55
N THR A 274 -13.43 -20.18 -10.41
CA THR A 274 -14.90 -20.05 -10.36
C THR A 274 -15.37 -18.61 -10.31
N ALA A 275 -14.83 -17.79 -9.41
CA ALA A 275 -15.20 -16.39 -9.25
C ALA A 275 -14.47 -15.48 -10.26
N ARG A 276 -13.28 -15.90 -10.71
CA ARG A 276 -12.44 -15.18 -11.68
C ARG A 276 -12.34 -13.68 -11.35
N PRO A 277 -11.86 -13.30 -10.14
CA PRO A 277 -11.75 -11.90 -9.75
C PRO A 277 -10.68 -11.17 -10.56
N VAL A 278 -10.77 -9.85 -10.63
CA VAL A 278 -9.62 -9.00 -11.02
C VAL A 278 -8.60 -9.04 -9.89
N LEU A 279 -7.31 -9.22 -10.19
CA LEU A 279 -6.25 -9.15 -9.20
C LEU A 279 -5.47 -7.85 -9.37
N LEU A 280 -5.20 -7.14 -8.27
CA LEU A 280 -4.19 -6.09 -8.18
C LEU A 280 -3.06 -6.63 -7.31
N MET A 281 -1.84 -6.71 -7.81
CA MET A 281 -0.73 -7.32 -7.09
C MET A 281 0.51 -6.44 -7.11
N GLU A 282 1.23 -6.36 -5.99
CA GLU A 282 2.58 -5.83 -5.97
C GLU A 282 3.59 -6.94 -6.23
N LEU A 283 4.48 -6.73 -7.19
CA LEU A 283 5.54 -7.64 -7.58
C LEU A 283 6.88 -7.05 -7.19
N ASN A 284 7.30 -7.31 -5.96
CA ASN A 284 8.65 -7.01 -5.52
C ASN A 284 9.57 -8.19 -5.83
N GLU A 285 10.32 -8.11 -6.93
CA GLU A 285 11.18 -9.21 -7.40
C GLU A 285 12.18 -9.69 -6.33
N ARG A 286 12.71 -8.78 -5.51
CA ARG A 286 13.63 -9.15 -4.43
C ARG A 286 12.92 -9.94 -3.33
N ALA A 287 11.73 -9.51 -2.94
CA ALA A 287 10.94 -10.19 -1.92
C ALA A 287 10.46 -11.57 -2.40
N LEU A 288 10.01 -11.66 -3.67
CA LEU A 288 9.66 -12.93 -4.32
C LEU A 288 10.85 -13.89 -4.33
N HIS A 289 12.03 -13.43 -4.74
CA HIS A 289 13.24 -14.25 -4.73
C HIS A 289 13.66 -14.69 -3.33
N ALA A 290 13.51 -13.85 -2.31
CA ALA A 290 13.77 -14.22 -0.91
C ALA A 290 12.87 -15.38 -0.44
N GLN A 291 11.70 -15.57 -1.08
CA GLN A 291 10.79 -16.70 -0.83
C GLN A 291 10.88 -17.80 -1.91
N GLY A 292 11.92 -17.80 -2.74
CA GLY A 292 12.15 -18.83 -3.76
C GLY A 292 11.26 -18.74 -5.00
N GLN A 293 10.68 -17.56 -5.26
CA GLN A 293 9.75 -17.28 -6.36
C GLN A 293 10.31 -16.17 -7.28
N SER A 294 9.58 -15.87 -8.36
CA SER A 294 9.86 -14.74 -9.27
C SER A 294 8.57 -14.19 -9.87
N ALA A 295 8.57 -12.92 -10.29
CA ALA A 295 7.40 -12.35 -10.98
C ALA A 295 7.05 -13.17 -12.24
N ASP A 296 8.06 -13.58 -13.01
CA ASP A 296 7.86 -14.35 -14.24
C ASP A 296 7.13 -15.68 -13.97
N SER A 297 7.50 -16.39 -12.91
CA SER A 297 6.85 -17.67 -12.55
C SER A 297 5.40 -17.48 -12.11
N LEU A 298 5.14 -16.47 -11.28
CA LEU A 298 3.81 -16.12 -10.79
C LEU A 298 2.88 -15.68 -11.93
N LEU A 299 3.36 -14.77 -12.79
CA LEU A 299 2.60 -14.30 -13.95
C LEU A 299 2.41 -15.41 -14.99
N GLY A 300 3.40 -16.29 -15.15
CA GLY A 300 3.29 -17.49 -15.98
C GLY A 300 2.17 -18.42 -15.52
N MET A 301 2.06 -18.64 -14.20
CA MET A 301 0.98 -19.42 -13.60
C MET A 301 -0.40 -18.82 -13.91
N LEU A 302 -0.58 -17.52 -13.70
CA LEU A 302 -1.85 -16.83 -13.97
C LEU A 302 -2.26 -16.94 -15.44
N ARG A 303 -1.32 -16.74 -16.37
CA ARG A 303 -1.57 -16.86 -17.82
C ARG A 303 -1.93 -18.30 -18.22
N GLN A 304 -1.10 -19.27 -17.82
CA GLN A 304 -1.18 -20.63 -18.35
C GLN A 304 -2.24 -21.49 -17.67
N ARG A 305 -2.44 -21.33 -16.35
CA ARG A 305 -3.34 -22.18 -15.57
C ARG A 305 -4.73 -21.59 -15.42
N TYR A 306 -4.84 -20.27 -15.38
CA TYR A 306 -6.11 -19.60 -15.05
C TYR A 306 -6.66 -18.75 -16.18
N ASP A 307 -5.95 -18.61 -17.32
CA ASP A 307 -6.35 -17.77 -18.45
C ASP A 307 -6.60 -16.32 -18.03
N TYR A 308 -5.56 -15.71 -17.47
CA TYR A 308 -5.51 -14.29 -17.10
C TYR A 308 -4.56 -13.53 -18.01
N GLU A 309 -4.99 -12.34 -18.42
CA GLU A 309 -4.15 -11.33 -19.02
C GLU A 309 -3.49 -10.44 -17.96
N ILE A 310 -2.26 -10.01 -18.23
CA ILE A 310 -1.51 -9.13 -17.34
C ILE A 310 -1.48 -7.72 -17.93
N LEU A 311 -1.90 -6.76 -17.12
CA LEU A 311 -1.82 -5.34 -17.40
C LEU A 311 -0.80 -4.69 -16.45
N SER A 312 -0.04 -3.72 -16.96
CA SER A 312 0.92 -2.94 -16.20
C SER A 312 0.55 -1.46 -16.25
N PHE A 313 0.70 -0.74 -15.15
CA PHE A 313 0.47 0.70 -15.13
C PHE A 313 1.50 1.41 -16.01
N CYS A 314 1.02 2.14 -17.02
CA CYS A 314 1.85 2.85 -17.98
C CYS A 314 2.41 4.14 -17.37
N VAL A 315 3.72 4.34 -17.47
CA VAL A 315 4.39 5.55 -16.94
C VAL A 315 3.82 6.82 -17.57
N ASN A 316 3.44 6.81 -18.84
CA ASN A 316 2.98 8.01 -19.55
C ASN A 316 1.49 8.31 -19.34
N GLY A 317 0.68 7.31 -18.99
CA GLY A 317 -0.76 7.45 -18.86
C GLY A 317 -1.30 7.33 -17.43
N GLY A 318 -0.57 6.65 -16.54
CA GLY A 318 -1.03 6.28 -15.21
C GLY A 318 -2.14 5.22 -15.20
N CYS A 319 -2.61 4.78 -16.36
CA CYS A 319 -3.61 3.72 -16.52
C CYS A 319 -2.94 2.38 -16.81
N PRO A 320 -3.57 1.25 -16.46
CA PRO A 320 -3.08 -0.06 -16.84
C PRO A 320 -3.26 -0.31 -18.34
N GLU A 321 -2.21 -0.82 -18.98
CA GLU A 321 -2.15 -1.22 -20.39
C GLU A 321 -1.70 -2.69 -20.47
N ARG A 322 -2.01 -3.39 -21.57
CA ARG A 322 -1.56 -4.79 -21.76
C ARG A 322 -0.03 -4.85 -21.64
N ALA A 323 0.47 -5.74 -20.77
CA ALA A 323 1.89 -5.93 -20.59
C ALA A 323 2.52 -6.43 -21.90
N VAL A 324 3.57 -5.74 -22.35
CA VAL A 324 4.33 -6.13 -23.54
C VAL A 324 5.52 -6.97 -23.11
N GLU A 325 5.68 -8.14 -23.72
CA GLU A 325 6.80 -9.04 -23.44
C GLU A 325 8.14 -8.34 -23.66
N GLY A 326 9.08 -8.53 -22.72
CA GLY A 326 10.40 -7.89 -22.74
C GLY A 326 10.42 -6.42 -22.29
N THR A 327 9.28 -5.85 -21.88
CA THR A 327 9.25 -4.51 -21.25
C THR A 327 9.22 -4.62 -19.73
N PRO A 328 9.93 -3.74 -18.99
CA PRO A 328 9.84 -3.70 -17.54
C PRO A 328 8.40 -3.40 -17.09
N LEU A 329 7.90 -4.19 -16.14
CA LEU A 329 6.59 -3.98 -15.53
C LEU A 329 6.67 -2.92 -14.44
N SER A 330 5.54 -2.28 -14.18
CA SER A 330 5.31 -1.53 -12.95
C SER A 330 5.41 -2.49 -11.74
N PRO A 331 5.89 -2.03 -10.57
CA PRO A 331 5.85 -2.83 -9.34
C PRO A 331 4.45 -3.34 -9.05
N ASN A 332 3.43 -2.49 -9.21
CA ASN A 332 2.04 -2.91 -9.19
C ASN A 332 1.57 -3.35 -10.58
N VAL A 333 0.92 -4.50 -10.67
CA VAL A 333 0.30 -5.03 -11.89
C VAL A 333 -1.14 -5.44 -11.64
N VAL A 334 -1.91 -5.55 -12.72
CA VAL A 334 -3.27 -6.07 -12.69
C VAL A 334 -3.33 -7.36 -13.48
N ALA A 335 -3.83 -8.43 -12.88
CA ALA A 335 -4.21 -9.63 -13.63
C ALA A 335 -5.73 -9.66 -13.81
N VAL A 336 -6.19 -9.81 -15.04
CA VAL A 336 -7.62 -9.80 -15.38
C VAL A 336 -7.96 -11.10 -16.11
N PRO A 337 -9.09 -11.76 -15.81
CA PRO A 337 -9.58 -12.86 -16.65
C PRO A 337 -9.64 -12.42 -18.12
N SER A 338 -9.11 -13.22 -19.04
CA SER A 338 -8.95 -12.82 -20.45
C SER A 338 -10.25 -12.32 -21.08
N GLU A 339 -11.39 -12.91 -20.73
CA GLU A 339 -12.71 -12.51 -21.21
C GLU A 339 -13.21 -11.14 -20.72
N ARG A 340 -12.56 -10.56 -19.70
CA ARG A 340 -12.90 -9.24 -19.11
C ARG A 340 -11.89 -8.13 -19.47
N ALA A 341 -10.77 -8.47 -20.10
CA ALA A 341 -9.67 -7.54 -20.32
C ALA A 341 -10.07 -6.34 -21.20
N ASP A 342 -10.73 -6.59 -22.33
CA ASP A 342 -11.17 -5.54 -23.25
C ASP A 342 -12.15 -4.55 -22.60
N ASP A 343 -13.05 -5.06 -21.76
CA ASP A 343 -14.03 -4.23 -21.06
C ASP A 343 -13.40 -3.31 -20.02
N LEU A 344 -12.30 -3.74 -19.39
CA LEU A 344 -11.53 -2.93 -18.44
C LEU A 344 -10.61 -1.91 -19.12
N LEU A 345 -10.15 -2.20 -20.34
CA LEU A 345 -9.30 -1.29 -21.12
C LEU A 345 -10.08 -0.21 -21.86
N LYS A 346 -11.36 -0.44 -22.21
CA LYS A 346 -12.22 0.52 -22.93
C LYS A 346 -12.84 1.63 -22.06
N ARG A 347 -12.75 1.54 -20.73
CA ARG A 347 -13.44 2.43 -19.76
C ARG A 347 -12.53 3.45 -19.13
#